data_AF-A0A956M3A6-F1
#
_entry.id   AF-A0A956M3A6-F1
#
_cell.length_a   1.000
_cell.length_b   1.000
_cell.length_c   1.000
_cell.angle_alpha   90.00
_cell.angle_beta   90.00
_cell.angle_gamma   90.00
#
_symmetry.space_group_name_H-M   'P 1'
#
loop_
_entity.id
_entity.type
_entity.pdbx_description
1 polymer ?
#
loop_
_entity_poly.entity_id
_entity_poly.type
_entity_poly.pdbx_seq_one_letter_code
_entity_poly.pdbx_strand_id
1 'polypeptide(L)'
;TPLTGPNPGSAGWFSRRIHHRHDFIAQSLPGQAGCEKCHPGPNTHCLRGTMNTDYGMVCTDCHGTIVNVANTISSGRIPWLDEPACRDCHTAQFGEPVGVLFREATGHGGVMCSGCHGSPHAIFPSREARDNANNVALQGHAGILSDCTVCHGTIPTGAGPHGITVTDVVESELTSGGALEIFPSPLQRGMNASIRAARTE
;
A
#
# COMPACT_ATOMS: atom_id res chain seq x y z
N THR A 1 -9.79 -20.89 9.36
CA THR A 1 -9.43 -20.09 10.54
C THR A 1 -8.34 -19.13 10.11
N PRO A 2 -8.51 -17.80 10.22
CA PRO A 2 -7.42 -16.88 9.91
C PRO A 2 -6.22 -17.23 10.79
N LEU A 3 -4.99 -17.06 10.29
CA LEU A 3 -3.74 -17.39 10.97
C LEU A 3 -3.45 -16.52 12.23
N THR A 4 -4.48 -15.86 12.77
CA THR A 4 -4.46 -14.89 13.88
C THR A 4 -5.33 -15.34 15.06
N GLY A 5 -5.37 -16.67 15.34
CA GLY A 5 -6.27 -17.29 16.32
C GLY A 5 -6.44 -16.54 17.66
N PRO A 6 -7.63 -16.65 18.29
CA PRO A 6 -8.06 -15.77 19.37
C PRO A 6 -7.21 -15.99 20.61
N ASN A 7 -6.57 -14.93 21.10
CA ASN A 7 -5.86 -14.84 22.37
C ASN A 7 -4.80 -15.96 22.59
N PRO A 8 -3.49 -15.64 22.62
CA PRO A 8 -2.44 -16.66 22.79
C PRO A 8 -2.42 -17.34 24.16
N GLY A 9 -3.37 -17.01 25.06
CA GLY A 9 -3.51 -17.59 26.38
C GLY A 9 -2.26 -17.33 27.23
N SER A 10 -1.93 -18.28 28.10
CA SER A 10 -0.76 -18.18 28.98
C SER A 10 0.58 -18.19 28.23
N ALA A 11 0.62 -18.70 26.99
CA ALA A 11 1.83 -18.72 26.17
C ALA A 11 2.25 -17.31 25.71
N GLY A 12 1.27 -16.42 25.48
CA GLY A 12 1.50 -15.07 24.96
C GLY A 12 1.87 -15.04 23.48
N TRP A 13 1.82 -13.86 22.86
CA TRP A 13 2.05 -13.73 21.42
C TRP A 13 3.49 -14.11 21.04
N PHE A 14 3.66 -14.93 20.00
CA PHE A 14 4.98 -15.30 19.49
C PHE A 14 5.83 -14.07 19.14
N SER A 15 5.23 -13.09 18.45
CA SER A 15 5.89 -11.83 18.11
C SER A 15 6.47 -11.15 19.35
N ARG A 16 5.73 -11.06 20.46
CA ARG A 16 6.22 -10.47 21.72
C ARG A 16 7.41 -11.23 22.28
N ARG A 17 7.39 -12.57 22.25
CA ARG A 17 8.47 -13.41 22.77
C ARG A 17 9.75 -13.24 21.95
N ILE A 18 9.63 -13.23 20.62
CA ILE A 18 10.77 -13.02 19.72
C ILE A 18 11.38 -11.64 19.94
N HIS A 19 10.58 -10.58 19.88
CA HIS A 19 11.10 -9.23 20.05
C HIS A 19 11.73 -9.01 21.44
N HIS A 20 11.12 -9.52 22.50
CA HIS A 20 11.69 -9.43 23.85
C HIS A 20 13.00 -10.21 23.99
N ARG A 21 13.09 -11.43 23.43
CA ARG A 21 14.30 -12.26 23.56
C ARG A 21 15.49 -11.68 22.79
N HIS A 22 15.22 -10.91 21.74
CA HIS A 22 16.23 -10.35 20.84
C HIS A 22 16.43 -8.84 21.03
N ASP A 23 16.10 -8.31 22.21
CA ASP A 23 16.33 -6.90 22.57
C ASP A 23 17.81 -6.47 22.41
N PHE A 24 18.75 -7.38 22.65
CA PHE A 24 20.18 -7.18 22.46
C PHE A 24 20.56 -6.83 21.00
N ILE A 25 19.74 -7.20 20.01
CA ILE A 25 19.97 -6.81 18.61
C ILE A 25 19.83 -5.31 18.47
N ALA A 26 18.88 -4.67 19.17
CA ALA A 26 18.70 -3.22 19.08
C ALA A 26 19.93 -2.43 19.58
N GLN A 27 20.76 -3.04 20.43
CA GLN A 27 21.99 -2.42 20.93
C GLN A 27 23.17 -2.58 19.97
N SER A 28 23.24 -3.71 19.26
CA SER A 28 24.36 -4.05 18.37
C SER A 28 24.13 -3.69 16.90
N LEU A 29 22.87 -3.64 16.47
CA LEU A 29 22.43 -3.36 15.09
C LEU A 29 21.12 -2.55 15.13
N PRO A 30 21.18 -1.23 15.41
CA PRO A 30 19.99 -0.40 15.48
C PRO A 30 19.33 -0.20 14.10
N GLY A 31 18.05 0.18 14.11
CA GLY A 31 17.32 0.54 12.89
C GLY A 31 17.07 -0.64 11.94
N GLN A 32 17.10 -0.35 10.64
CA GLN A 32 16.76 -1.29 9.57
C GLN A 32 17.59 -2.57 9.59
N ALA A 33 18.91 -2.46 9.79
CA ALA A 33 19.83 -3.59 9.74
C ALA A 33 19.53 -4.67 10.81
N GLY A 34 19.01 -4.28 11.98
CA GLY A 34 18.61 -5.20 13.02
C GLY A 34 17.30 -5.92 12.70
N CYS A 35 16.29 -5.18 12.21
CA CYS A 35 14.99 -5.73 11.81
C CYS A 35 15.15 -6.78 10.70
N GLU A 36 16.00 -6.49 9.71
CA GLU A 36 16.28 -7.34 8.54
C GLU A 36 17.08 -8.61 8.86
N LYS A 37 17.51 -8.82 10.11
CA LYS A 37 18.07 -10.12 10.53
C LYS A 37 17.01 -11.20 10.66
N CYS A 38 15.75 -10.82 10.87
CA CYS A 38 14.64 -11.75 11.08
C CYS A 38 13.48 -11.50 10.11
N HIS A 39 13.22 -10.23 9.78
CA HIS A 39 12.29 -9.85 8.72
C HIS A 39 12.97 -9.94 7.35
N PRO A 40 12.21 -9.90 6.23
CA PRO A 40 12.79 -10.02 4.89
C PRO A 40 14.02 -9.12 4.73
N GLY A 41 15.16 -9.79 4.54
CA GLY A 41 16.48 -9.23 4.84
C GLY A 41 16.99 -8.22 3.80
N PRO A 42 18.30 -7.92 3.81
CA PRO A 42 18.89 -6.83 3.02
C PRO A 42 18.97 -7.11 1.50
N ASN A 43 18.30 -8.18 1.03
CA ASN A 43 18.11 -8.42 -0.40
C ASN A 43 16.67 -8.08 -0.79
N THR A 44 15.70 -8.55 0.00
CA THR A 44 14.28 -8.28 -0.25
C THR A 44 13.91 -6.86 0.13
N HIS A 45 14.46 -6.35 1.24
CA HIS A 45 14.22 -5.01 1.76
C HIS A 45 12.75 -4.61 1.66
N CYS A 46 11.93 -5.17 2.54
CA CYS A 46 10.48 -5.00 2.43
C CYS A 46 10.05 -3.54 2.29
N LEU A 47 10.72 -2.62 3.01
CA LEU A 47 10.53 -1.18 2.91
C LEU A 47 11.33 -0.61 1.74
N ARG A 48 10.65 -0.49 0.59
CA ARG A 48 11.22 -0.13 -0.72
C ARG A 48 10.35 0.84 -1.52
N GLY A 49 9.35 1.44 -0.87
CA GLY A 49 8.52 2.50 -1.42
C GLY A 49 9.12 3.89 -1.25
N THR A 50 8.35 4.91 -1.66
CA THR A 50 8.70 6.34 -1.57
C THR A 50 9.10 6.78 -0.16
N MET A 51 8.45 6.28 0.89
CA MET A 51 8.80 6.65 2.28
C MET A 51 10.26 6.36 2.63
N ASN A 52 10.83 5.25 2.14
CA ASN A 52 12.25 4.96 2.35
C ASN A 52 13.13 5.61 1.29
N THR A 53 12.72 5.54 0.02
CA THR A 53 13.57 5.95 -1.10
C THR A 53 13.72 7.47 -1.16
N ASP A 54 12.64 8.21 -0.95
CA ASP A 54 12.59 9.67 -1.13
C ASP A 54 12.71 10.41 0.21
N TYR A 55 12.28 9.77 1.31
CA TYR A 55 12.26 10.39 2.64
C TYR A 55 13.15 9.70 3.68
N GLY A 56 13.89 8.64 3.29
CA GLY A 56 14.88 7.99 4.16
C GLY A 56 14.29 7.28 5.37
N MET A 57 12.98 7.04 5.43
CA MET A 57 12.35 6.37 6.56
C MET A 57 12.80 4.91 6.65
N VAL A 58 12.91 4.41 7.89
CA VAL A 58 13.27 3.04 8.23
C VAL A 58 12.21 2.39 9.12
N CYS A 59 12.34 1.08 9.35
CA CYS A 59 11.34 0.29 10.09
C CYS A 59 10.97 0.90 11.45
N THR A 60 11.95 1.47 12.15
CA THR A 60 11.79 2.02 13.50
C THR A 60 11.02 3.33 13.54
N ASP A 61 10.86 4.03 12.41
CA ASP A 61 10.13 5.30 12.36
C ASP A 61 8.61 5.07 12.47
N CYS A 62 8.13 3.91 12.02
CA CYS A 62 6.71 3.52 12.14
C CYS A 62 6.48 2.48 13.24
N HIS A 63 7.31 1.44 13.33
CA HIS A 63 7.10 0.33 14.27
C HIS A 63 7.79 0.54 15.63
N GLY A 64 8.76 1.45 15.72
CA GLY A 64 9.66 1.60 16.85
C GLY A 64 10.74 0.51 16.92
N THR A 65 11.55 0.54 17.99
CA THR A 65 12.63 -0.42 18.21
C THR A 65 12.10 -1.84 18.48
N ILE A 66 12.97 -2.85 18.37
CA ILE A 66 12.63 -4.24 18.73
C ILE A 66 12.03 -4.33 20.14
N VAL A 67 12.61 -3.61 21.11
CA VAL A 67 12.07 -3.53 22.48
C VAL A 67 10.70 -2.86 22.51
N ASN A 68 10.52 -1.76 21.77
CA ASN A 68 9.22 -1.08 21.67
C ASN A 68 8.13 -2.01 21.14
N VAL A 69 8.41 -2.82 20.12
CA VAL A 69 7.45 -3.79 19.59
C VAL A 69 7.04 -4.80 20.67
N ALA A 70 7.97 -5.35 21.44
CA ALA A 70 7.65 -6.26 22.54
C ALA A 70 6.81 -5.58 23.64
N ASN A 71 7.13 -4.35 23.99
CA ASN A 71 6.45 -3.57 25.03
C ASN A 71 5.03 -3.22 24.62
N THR A 72 4.83 -2.73 23.40
CA THR A 72 3.51 -2.39 22.87
C THR A 72 2.59 -3.61 22.80
N ILE A 73 3.11 -4.79 22.45
CA ILE A 73 2.31 -6.03 22.50
C ILE A 73 1.96 -6.40 23.95
N SER A 74 2.87 -6.18 24.88
CA SER A 74 2.61 -6.41 26.31
C SER A 74 1.58 -5.41 26.88
N SER A 75 1.44 -4.23 26.28
CA SER A 75 0.44 -3.22 26.64
C SER A 75 -0.87 -3.31 25.86
N GLY A 76 -1.06 -4.34 25.04
CA GLY A 76 -2.33 -4.61 24.37
C GLY A 76 -2.33 -4.57 22.85
N ARG A 77 -1.24 -4.17 22.18
CA ARG A 77 -1.12 -4.26 20.71
C ARG A 77 -1.25 -5.71 20.27
N ILE A 78 -2.17 -5.99 19.36
CA ILE A 78 -2.36 -7.30 18.76
C ILE A 78 -1.52 -7.39 17.48
N PRO A 79 -0.49 -8.26 17.41
CA PRO A 79 0.35 -8.36 16.22
C PRO A 79 -0.46 -8.67 14.95
N TRP A 80 -0.10 -8.09 13.81
CA TRP A 80 -0.76 -8.20 12.49
C TRP A 80 -2.13 -7.51 12.37
N LEU A 81 -2.80 -7.25 13.49
CA LEU A 81 -4.09 -6.56 13.55
C LEU A 81 -3.95 -5.08 13.94
N ASP A 82 -3.00 -4.77 14.82
CA ASP A 82 -2.65 -3.41 15.22
C ASP A 82 -1.28 -3.06 14.61
N GLU A 83 -1.31 -2.47 13.42
CA GLU A 83 -0.13 -2.00 12.69
C GLU A 83 -0.05 -0.47 12.67
N PRO A 84 1.14 0.12 12.38
CA PRO A 84 1.28 1.57 12.30
C PRO A 84 0.31 2.18 11.31
N ALA A 85 -0.28 3.31 11.72
CA ALA A 85 -1.27 4.00 10.92
C ALA A 85 -0.56 5.08 10.08
N CYS A 86 -0.78 5.11 8.76
CA CYS A 86 -0.16 6.14 7.91
C CYS A 86 -0.66 7.53 8.33
N ARG A 87 -1.90 7.59 8.84
CA ARG A 87 -2.52 8.81 9.37
C ARG A 87 -1.79 9.45 10.56
N ASP A 88 -0.84 8.75 11.19
CA ASP A 88 -0.04 9.31 12.28
C ASP A 88 0.93 10.40 11.77
N CYS A 89 1.27 10.38 10.48
CA CYS A 89 2.04 11.44 9.82
C CYS A 89 1.30 12.08 8.64
N HIS A 90 0.45 11.32 7.94
CA HIS A 90 -0.38 11.84 6.85
C HIS A 90 -1.69 12.42 7.41
N THR A 91 -2.02 13.68 7.08
CA THR A 91 -3.21 14.34 7.64
C THR A 91 -4.49 13.55 7.35
N ALA A 92 -5.60 13.84 8.06
CA ALA A 92 -6.87 13.13 7.87
C ALA A 92 -7.40 13.13 6.42
N GLN A 93 -6.94 14.06 5.57
CA GLN A 93 -7.25 14.07 4.14
C GLN A 93 -6.54 12.94 3.39
N PHE A 94 -5.33 12.54 3.79
CA PHE A 94 -4.45 11.60 3.08
C PHE A 94 -4.22 10.28 3.82
N GLY A 95 -4.48 10.24 5.12
CA GLY A 95 -4.40 9.02 5.93
C GLY A 95 -5.65 8.15 5.81
N GLU A 96 -5.49 6.86 6.08
CA GLU A 96 -6.58 5.90 6.15
C GLU A 96 -7.57 6.19 7.31
N PRO A 97 -8.82 5.71 7.24
CA PRO A 97 -9.81 5.91 8.30
C PRO A 97 -9.34 5.40 9.68
N VAL A 98 -9.87 6.01 10.76
CA VAL A 98 -9.47 5.63 12.13
C VAL A 98 -9.83 4.18 12.39
N GLY A 99 -8.87 3.40 12.87
CA GLY A 99 -9.08 1.99 13.23
C GLY A 99 -9.18 1.03 12.04
N VAL A 100 -8.88 1.49 10.82
CA VAL A 100 -8.83 0.65 9.63
C VAL A 100 -7.39 0.60 9.14
N LEU A 101 -6.86 -0.60 8.90
CA LEU A 101 -5.51 -0.73 8.36
C LEU A 101 -5.47 -0.28 6.90
N PHE A 102 -4.39 0.38 6.48
CA PHE A 102 -4.23 0.82 5.09
C PHE A 102 -4.52 -0.28 4.05
N ARG A 103 -4.07 -1.51 4.31
CA ARG A 103 -4.29 -2.67 3.42
C ARG A 103 -5.76 -3.09 3.29
N GLU A 104 -6.60 -2.65 4.21
CA GLU A 104 -8.04 -2.92 4.28
C GLU A 104 -8.87 -1.66 3.97
N ALA A 105 -8.22 -0.50 3.92
CA ALA A 105 -8.88 0.78 3.69
C ALA A 105 -9.33 0.92 2.24
N THR A 106 -10.52 1.50 2.07
CA THR A 106 -11.13 1.80 0.77
C THR A 106 -11.54 3.26 0.70
N GLY A 107 -11.45 3.85 -0.48
CA GLY A 107 -12.01 5.16 -0.83
C GLY A 107 -12.63 5.12 -2.23
N HIS A 108 -13.12 6.27 -2.72
CA HIS A 108 -13.49 6.45 -4.14
C HIS A 108 -14.33 5.30 -4.73
N GLY A 109 -15.57 5.15 -4.23
CA GLY A 109 -16.48 4.09 -4.70
C GLY A 109 -16.13 2.68 -4.24
N GLY A 110 -15.26 2.52 -3.23
CA GLY A 110 -14.88 1.22 -2.67
C GLY A 110 -13.56 0.67 -3.20
N VAL A 111 -12.82 1.45 -3.99
CA VAL A 111 -11.46 1.10 -4.43
C VAL A 111 -10.54 1.04 -3.21
N MET A 112 -9.78 -0.04 -3.08
CA MET A 112 -8.78 -0.18 -2.01
C MET A 112 -7.68 0.89 -2.17
N CYS A 113 -7.22 1.47 -1.06
CA CYS A 113 -6.14 2.45 -1.07
C CYS A 113 -4.88 1.91 -1.78
N SER A 114 -4.58 0.63 -1.58
CA SER A 114 -3.46 -0.03 -2.25
C SER A 114 -3.59 -0.14 -3.77
N GLY A 115 -4.82 -0.02 -4.32
CA GLY A 115 -5.06 -0.02 -5.75
C GLY A 115 -4.44 1.20 -6.45
N CYS A 116 -4.45 2.36 -5.79
CA CYS A 116 -3.82 3.57 -6.33
C CYS A 116 -2.39 3.77 -5.80
N HIS A 117 -2.16 3.48 -4.51
CA HIS A 117 -0.92 3.83 -3.83
C HIS A 117 0.13 2.71 -3.78
N GLY A 118 -0.24 1.45 -4.05
CA GLY A 118 0.64 0.28 -3.86
C GLY A 118 0.48 -0.37 -2.49
N SER A 119 1.19 -1.47 -2.24
CA SER A 119 1.08 -2.19 -0.95
C SER A 119 1.84 -1.46 0.17
N PRO A 120 1.49 -1.67 1.46
CA PRO A 120 2.33 -1.26 2.57
C PRO A 120 3.80 -1.64 2.34
N HIS A 121 4.71 -0.75 2.70
CA HIS A 121 6.16 -0.86 2.47
C HIS A 121 6.64 -0.78 1.00
N ALA A 122 5.74 -0.79 0.02
CA ALA A 122 6.03 -0.60 -1.40
C ALA A 122 5.09 0.46 -2.03
N ILE A 123 4.79 1.51 -1.26
CA ILE A 123 4.00 2.65 -1.75
C ILE A 123 4.75 3.33 -2.89
N PHE A 124 4.02 3.67 -3.95
CA PHE A 124 4.59 4.18 -5.17
C PHE A 124 5.17 5.60 -5.06
N PRO A 125 6.20 5.93 -5.85
CA PRO A 125 6.97 4.98 -6.65
C PRO A 125 7.81 4.06 -5.75
N SER A 126 7.91 2.79 -6.12
CA SER A 126 8.88 1.88 -5.51
C SER A 126 10.21 2.00 -6.24
N ARG A 127 11.31 1.73 -5.56
CA ARG A 127 12.61 1.56 -6.23
C ARG A 127 12.67 0.29 -7.09
N GLU A 128 11.80 -0.70 -6.82
CA GLU A 128 11.76 -1.94 -7.60
C GLU A 128 10.88 -1.75 -8.84
N ALA A 129 11.48 -1.85 -10.02
CA ALA A 129 10.78 -1.66 -11.29
C ALA A 129 9.55 -2.58 -11.45
N ARG A 130 9.61 -3.79 -10.87
CA ARG A 130 8.52 -4.76 -10.94
C ARG A 130 7.27 -4.32 -10.16
N ASP A 131 7.44 -3.62 -9.03
CA ASP A 131 6.30 -3.09 -8.28
C ASP A 131 5.59 -1.99 -9.10
N ASN A 132 6.36 -1.14 -9.79
CA ASN A 132 5.83 -0.05 -10.62
C ASN A 132 5.22 -0.49 -11.95
N ALA A 133 5.49 -1.73 -12.39
CA ALA A 133 5.21 -2.17 -13.76
C ALA A 133 3.74 -1.97 -14.18
N ASN A 134 2.80 -2.24 -13.27
CA ASN A 134 1.38 -2.05 -13.55
C ASN A 134 1.04 -0.57 -13.76
N ASN A 135 1.52 0.32 -12.88
CA ASN A 135 1.19 1.75 -13.00
C ASN A 135 1.88 2.38 -14.21
N VAL A 136 3.12 1.99 -14.52
CA VAL A 136 3.79 2.40 -15.77
C VAL A 136 2.98 1.96 -16.98
N ALA A 137 2.50 0.71 -17.00
CA ALA A 137 1.67 0.22 -18.08
C ALA A 137 0.32 0.96 -18.19
N LEU A 138 -0.23 1.45 -17.07
CA LEU A 138 -1.53 2.11 -17.01
C LEU A 138 -1.49 3.60 -17.39
N GLN A 139 -0.48 4.35 -16.93
CA GLN A 139 -0.42 5.81 -17.08
C GLN A 139 0.91 6.33 -17.66
N GLY A 140 1.80 5.45 -18.10
CA GLY A 140 3.06 5.81 -18.76
C GLY A 140 4.22 6.16 -17.83
N HIS A 141 4.01 6.27 -16.52
CA HIS A 141 5.07 6.60 -15.55
C HIS A 141 4.91 5.84 -14.22
N ALA A 142 6.03 5.71 -13.49
CA ALA A 142 6.01 5.19 -12.13
C ALA A 142 5.43 6.25 -11.18
N GLY A 143 4.65 5.80 -10.20
CA GLY A 143 3.97 6.68 -9.25
C GLY A 143 2.62 6.12 -8.84
N ILE A 144 1.94 6.83 -7.96
CA ILE A 144 0.54 6.51 -7.63
C ILE A 144 -0.32 6.61 -8.88
N LEU A 145 -1.39 5.81 -8.96
CA LEU A 145 -2.33 5.93 -10.08
C LEU A 145 -3.06 7.27 -9.96
N SER A 146 -2.75 8.20 -10.86
CA SER A 146 -3.28 9.57 -10.89
C SER A 146 -3.94 9.94 -12.22
N ASP A 147 -3.72 9.15 -13.28
CA ASP A 147 -4.50 9.29 -14.50
C ASP A 147 -5.91 8.71 -14.31
N CYS A 148 -6.89 9.60 -14.21
CA CYS A 148 -8.29 9.25 -13.98
C CYS A 148 -8.91 8.50 -15.17
N THR A 149 -8.37 8.69 -16.39
CA THR A 149 -8.91 8.11 -17.61
C THR A 149 -8.69 6.60 -17.68
N VAL A 150 -7.69 6.08 -16.96
CA VAL A 150 -7.40 4.63 -16.85
C VAL A 150 -8.63 3.83 -16.41
N CYS A 151 -9.43 4.39 -15.50
CA CYS A 151 -10.64 3.75 -14.98
C CYS A 151 -11.92 4.37 -15.58
N HIS A 152 -11.97 5.69 -15.72
CA HIS A 152 -13.21 6.40 -16.12
C HIS A 152 -13.37 6.56 -17.63
N GLY A 153 -12.31 6.35 -18.42
CA GLY A 153 -12.29 6.58 -19.87
C GLY A 153 -12.36 8.04 -20.32
N THR A 154 -12.68 8.95 -19.40
CA THR A 154 -12.69 10.42 -19.58
C THR A 154 -12.22 11.09 -18.30
N ILE A 155 -11.88 12.37 -18.37
CA ILE A 155 -11.57 13.18 -17.18
C ILE A 155 -12.88 13.48 -16.44
N PRO A 156 -13.04 13.05 -15.17
CA PRO A 156 -14.22 13.38 -14.39
C PRO A 156 -14.29 14.89 -14.09
N THR A 157 -15.50 15.44 -14.05
CA THR A 157 -15.73 16.86 -13.70
C THR A 157 -15.68 17.13 -12.20
N GLY A 158 -15.78 16.08 -11.37
CA GLY A 158 -15.70 16.16 -9.92
C GLY A 158 -14.30 15.87 -9.39
N ALA A 159 -14.02 16.35 -8.18
CA ALA A 159 -12.79 15.99 -7.48
C ALA A 159 -12.75 14.48 -7.19
N GLY A 160 -11.60 13.87 -7.42
CA GLY A 160 -11.28 12.52 -7.01
C GLY A 160 -10.89 12.42 -5.53
N PRO A 161 -10.32 11.27 -5.11
CA PRO A 161 -9.80 11.10 -3.76
C PRO A 161 -8.88 12.25 -3.37
N HIS A 162 -8.90 12.63 -2.09
CA HIS A 162 -8.08 13.72 -1.52
C HIS A 162 -8.33 15.09 -2.15
N GLY A 163 -9.49 15.31 -2.79
CA GLY A 163 -9.80 16.60 -3.42
C GLY A 163 -9.02 16.87 -4.71
N ILE A 164 -8.43 15.84 -5.32
CA ILE A 164 -7.64 15.97 -6.54
C ILE A 164 -8.58 16.28 -7.70
N THR A 165 -8.42 17.44 -8.33
CA THR A 165 -9.07 17.81 -9.58
C THR A 165 -8.03 17.85 -10.69
N VAL A 166 -8.28 17.14 -11.80
CA VAL A 166 -7.44 17.25 -13.00
C VAL A 166 -7.83 18.56 -13.69
N THR A 167 -6.95 19.55 -13.66
CA THR A 167 -7.22 20.88 -14.24
C THR A 167 -6.81 20.98 -15.71
N ASP A 168 -5.81 20.19 -16.13
CA ASP A 168 -5.32 20.13 -17.50
C ASP A 168 -4.77 18.73 -17.80
N VAL A 169 -4.90 18.27 -19.04
CA VAL A 169 -4.22 17.09 -19.57
C VAL A 169 -3.30 17.56 -20.69
N VAL A 170 -2.01 17.23 -20.60
CA VAL A 170 -1.10 17.46 -21.71
C VAL A 170 -1.44 16.41 -22.77
N GLU A 171 -2.19 16.78 -23.80
CA GLU A 171 -2.64 15.90 -24.90
C GLU A 171 -1.50 15.04 -25.51
N SER A 172 -0.25 15.49 -25.41
CA SER A 172 0.92 14.71 -25.85
C SER A 172 1.18 13.44 -25.02
N GLU A 173 0.71 13.36 -23.78
CA GLU A 173 0.84 12.16 -22.93
C GLU A 173 -0.26 11.13 -23.23
N LEU A 174 -1.47 11.59 -23.61
CA LEU A 174 -2.57 10.70 -24.00
C LEU A 174 -2.36 10.05 -25.38
N THR A 175 -1.59 10.69 -26.26
CA THR A 175 -1.35 10.24 -27.65
C THR A 175 -0.04 9.48 -27.83
N SER A 176 0.87 9.52 -26.84
CA SER A 176 2.17 8.82 -26.90
C SER A 176 2.16 7.47 -26.17
N GLY A 177 1.21 7.23 -25.26
CA GLY A 177 0.89 5.89 -24.78
C GLY A 177 0.10 5.14 -25.85
N GLY A 178 0.71 4.16 -26.51
CA GLY A 178 -0.03 3.21 -27.35
C GLY A 178 -1.23 2.66 -26.58
N ALA A 179 -2.32 2.36 -27.31
CA ALA A 179 -3.57 1.87 -26.72
C ALA A 179 -3.29 0.88 -25.60
N LEU A 180 -3.73 1.22 -24.38
CA LEU A 180 -3.56 0.39 -23.20
C LEU A 180 -4.10 -1.03 -23.47
N GLU A 181 -3.21 -2.01 -23.65
CA GLU A 181 -3.56 -3.43 -23.71
C GLU A 181 -3.89 -3.97 -22.31
N ILE A 182 -4.82 -3.33 -21.62
CA ILE A 182 -5.36 -3.84 -20.37
C ILE A 182 -6.58 -4.65 -20.76
N PHE A 183 -6.56 -5.97 -20.59
CA PHE A 183 -7.73 -6.81 -20.88
C PHE A 183 -8.59 -6.98 -19.62
N PRO A 184 -9.92 -6.78 -19.68
CA PRO A 184 -10.69 -6.23 -20.80
C PRO A 184 -10.58 -4.69 -20.83
N SER A 185 -10.20 -4.15 -21.98
CA SER A 185 -10.11 -2.70 -22.18
C SER A 185 -11.52 -2.18 -22.41
N PRO A 186 -12.08 -1.35 -21.53
CA PRO A 186 -13.41 -0.78 -21.75
C PRO A 186 -13.46 0.18 -22.96
N LEU A 187 -12.30 0.53 -23.53
CA LEU A 187 -12.15 1.46 -24.66
C LEU A 187 -11.81 0.77 -25.99
N GLN A 188 -11.66 -0.55 -26.06
CA GLN A 188 -11.48 -1.24 -27.33
C GLN A 188 -12.80 -1.28 -28.12
N ARG A 189 -12.99 -0.31 -29.01
CA ARG A 189 -13.86 -0.47 -30.19
C ARG A 189 -13.28 -1.58 -31.06
N GLY A 190 -13.72 -2.82 -30.89
CA GLY A 190 -13.36 -3.87 -31.83
C GLY A 190 -13.58 -5.32 -31.41
N MET A 191 -13.76 -5.63 -30.13
CA MET A 191 -14.10 -6.99 -29.72
C MET A 191 -15.52 -7.06 -29.18
N ASN A 192 -16.40 -7.67 -29.97
CA ASN A 192 -17.81 -7.91 -29.70
C ASN A 192 -18.01 -8.79 -28.45
N ALA A 193 -17.87 -8.24 -27.26
CA ALA A 193 -18.42 -8.83 -26.05
C ALA A 193 -19.87 -8.34 -25.90
N SER A 194 -20.83 -9.11 -26.43
CA SER A 194 -22.24 -8.82 -26.20
C SER A 194 -22.60 -9.16 -24.75
N ILE A 195 -22.77 -8.16 -23.90
CA ILE A 195 -23.44 -8.33 -22.61
C ILE A 195 -24.94 -8.48 -22.91
N ARG A 196 -25.46 -9.70 -22.86
CA ARG A 196 -26.91 -9.94 -22.87
C ARG A 196 -27.44 -9.77 -21.45
N ALA A 197 -28.38 -8.84 -21.27
CA ALA A 197 -29.13 -8.74 -20.03
C ALA A 197 -29.83 -10.08 -19.72
N ALA A 198 -29.81 -10.50 -18.46
CA ALA A 198 -30.58 -11.65 -18.01
C ALA A 198 -32.06 -11.40 -18.34
N ARG A 199 -32.67 -12.33 -19.08
CA ARG A 199 -34.11 -12.32 -19.29
C ARG A 199 -34.78 -12.56 -17.95
N THR A 200 -35.63 -11.62 -17.54
CA THR A 200 -36.62 -11.84 -16.50
C THR A 200 -37.62 -12.87 -17.01
N GLU A 201 -37.77 -13.98 -16.30
CA GLU A 201 -39.00 -14.77 -16.32
C GLU A 201 -40.03 -14.12 -15.41
#